data_AF-Q6IPD7-F1
#
_entry.id   AF-Q6IPD7-F1
#
_cell.length_a   1.000
_cell.length_b   1.000
_cell.length_c   1.000
_cell.angle_alpha   90.00
_cell.angle_beta   90.00
_cell.angle_gamma   90.00
#
_symmetry.space_group_name_H-M   'P 1'
#
loop_
_entity.id
_entity.type
_entity.pdbx_description
1 polymer ?
#
loop_
_entity_poly.entity_id
_entity_poly.type
_entity_poly.pdbx_seq_one_letter_code
_entity_poly.pdbx_strand_id
1 'polypeptide(L)'
;MDNFFTEVFTYKQSTITHQKVTAMHPTNEEGVDDMASLTELHGGSIMYNLFQRYKRNQIYTYIGSILASVNPYQPIAGLYEPATMEQYSRRHLGELPPHIFAIANECYRCLWKRHDNQCILISGESGAGKTESTKLILKFLSVISQQSLELSLKEKTSCVERAILESSPIMEAFGNAKTVYNNNSSRFGKFVQLNICQKGNIQGGRIVDYLLKK
;
A
#
# COMPACT_ATOMS: atom_id res chain seq x y z
N MET A 1 12.92 16.19 -12.88
CA MET A 1 11.94 15.31 -13.60
C MET A 1 12.68 14.01 -13.76
N ASP A 2 12.56 13.15 -12.75
CA ASP A 2 13.60 12.20 -12.42
C ASP A 2 13.35 10.85 -13.10
N ASN A 3 14.44 10.32 -13.67
CA ASN A 3 14.57 9.17 -14.56
C ASN A 3 14.21 7.80 -13.94
N PHE A 4 13.11 7.69 -13.19
CA PHE A 4 12.76 6.43 -12.52
C PHE A 4 12.21 5.33 -13.46
N PHE A 5 11.90 5.63 -14.73
CA PHE A 5 11.21 4.68 -15.62
C PHE A 5 11.75 4.53 -17.05
N THR A 6 12.86 5.15 -17.42
CA THR A 6 13.21 5.27 -18.85
C THR A 6 14.67 4.97 -19.13
N GLU A 7 15.06 3.70 -19.00
CA GLU A 7 16.09 3.21 -19.90
C GLU A 7 15.41 2.94 -21.26
N VAL A 8 15.48 3.92 -22.16
CA VAL A 8 14.96 3.77 -23.52
C VAL A 8 15.96 2.92 -24.28
N PHE A 9 15.66 1.63 -24.41
CA PHE A 9 16.47 0.72 -25.20
C PHE A 9 16.26 1.01 -26.69
N THR A 10 17.27 1.59 -27.33
CA THR A 10 17.28 1.78 -28.76
C THR A 10 17.95 0.58 -29.42
N TYR A 11 17.17 -0.21 -30.15
CA TYR A 11 17.68 -1.34 -30.92
C TYR A 11 17.80 -0.96 -32.40
N LYS A 12 18.87 -1.40 -33.07
CA LYS A 12 18.90 -1.40 -34.54
C LYS A 12 17.77 -2.32 -35.03
N GLN A 13 17.01 -1.90 -36.03
CA GLN A 13 15.86 -2.67 -36.53
C GLN A 13 16.23 -4.12 -36.90
N SER A 14 17.45 -4.34 -37.41
CA SER A 14 17.98 -5.66 -37.75
C SER A 14 18.29 -6.58 -36.56
N THR A 15 18.31 -6.06 -35.33
CA THR A 15 18.60 -6.83 -34.11
C THR A 15 17.36 -7.09 -33.24
N ILE A 16 16.19 -6.61 -33.70
CA ILE A 16 14.89 -6.85 -33.08
C ILE A 16 14.42 -8.26 -33.45
N THR A 17 14.23 -9.09 -32.44
CA THR A 17 13.62 -10.41 -32.58
C THR A 17 12.35 -10.45 -31.75
N HIS A 18 11.43 -11.37 -32.07
CA HIS A 18 10.23 -11.60 -31.25
C HIS A 18 10.54 -12.02 -29.80
N GLN A 19 11.78 -12.44 -29.52
CA GLN A 19 12.26 -12.69 -28.15
C GLN A 19 12.56 -11.40 -27.38
N LYS A 20 12.77 -10.27 -28.07
CA LYS A 20 13.12 -8.97 -27.47
C LYS A 20 11.95 -7.99 -27.44
N VAL A 21 11.02 -8.10 -28.38
CA VAL A 21 9.89 -7.18 -28.52
C VAL A 21 8.62 -7.96 -28.84
N THR A 22 7.58 -7.74 -28.04
CA THR A 22 6.23 -8.27 -28.23
C THR A 22 5.31 -7.13 -28.63
N ALA A 23 4.33 -7.40 -29.51
CA ALA A 23 3.31 -6.41 -29.85
C ALA A 23 2.43 -6.15 -28.63
N MET A 24 2.21 -4.87 -28.30
CA MET A 24 1.29 -4.51 -27.22
C MET A 24 -0.15 -4.64 -27.71
N HIS A 25 -1.00 -5.32 -26.93
CA HIS A 25 -2.43 -5.39 -27.23
C HIS A 25 -3.09 -4.00 -27.07
N PRO A 26 -3.97 -3.55 -27.99
CA PRO A 26 -4.54 -2.20 -27.97
C PRO A 26 -5.29 -1.84 -26.67
N THR A 27 -5.93 -2.81 -26.03
CA THR A 27 -6.62 -2.61 -24.73
C THR A 27 -5.70 -2.25 -23.58
N ASN A 28 -4.38 -2.45 -23.75
CA ASN A 28 -3.38 -2.16 -22.72
C ASN A 28 -2.84 -0.72 -22.84
N GLU A 29 -3.20 0.04 -23.88
CA GLU A 29 -2.71 1.41 -24.12
C GLU A 29 -3.19 2.41 -23.06
N GLU A 30 -4.43 2.26 -22.59
CA GLU A 30 -5.02 3.13 -21.57
C GLU A 30 -4.58 2.75 -20.14
N GLY A 31 -4.13 1.51 -19.93
CA GLY A 31 -3.80 0.96 -18.62
C GLY A 31 -5.03 0.48 -17.85
N VAL A 32 -4.84 -0.57 -17.04
CA VAL A 32 -5.88 -1.27 -16.28
C VAL A 32 -5.70 -1.08 -14.78
N ASP A 33 -6.81 -1.08 -14.05
CA ASP A 33 -6.82 -1.05 -12.60
C ASP A 33 -6.34 -2.36 -11.97
N ASP A 34 -6.65 -3.51 -12.59
CA ASP A 34 -6.19 -4.83 -12.15
C ASP A 34 -5.40 -5.53 -13.26
N MET A 35 -4.11 -5.74 -13.02
CA MET A 35 -3.22 -6.43 -13.98
C MET A 35 -3.54 -7.91 -14.14
N ALA A 36 -4.34 -8.52 -13.27
CA ALA A 36 -4.87 -9.87 -13.50
C ALA A 36 -5.83 -9.95 -14.71
N SER A 37 -6.34 -8.81 -15.18
CA SER A 37 -7.18 -8.70 -16.39
C SER A 37 -6.38 -8.54 -17.69
N LEU A 38 -5.05 -8.41 -17.62
CA LEU A 38 -4.22 -8.28 -18.82
C LEU A 38 -4.26 -9.58 -19.64
N THR A 39 -4.50 -9.46 -20.94
CA THR A 39 -4.47 -10.59 -21.88
C THR A 39 -3.10 -11.27 -21.92
N GLU A 40 -2.04 -10.49 -21.81
CA GLU A 40 -0.65 -10.96 -21.77
C GLU A 40 0.06 -10.43 -20.52
N LEU A 41 0.45 -11.35 -19.63
CA LEU A 41 1.13 -11.04 -18.38
C LEU A 41 2.64 -11.28 -18.50
N HIS A 42 3.36 -10.37 -19.15
CA HIS A 42 4.82 -10.40 -19.26
C HIS A 42 5.43 -9.12 -18.67
N GLY A 43 6.75 -9.12 -18.39
CA GLY A 43 7.42 -7.99 -17.72
C GLY A 43 7.17 -6.63 -18.39
N GLY A 44 7.20 -6.60 -19.73
CA GLY A 44 6.88 -5.38 -20.51
C GLY A 44 5.46 -4.83 -20.33
N SER A 45 4.43 -5.68 -20.28
CA SER A 45 3.03 -5.22 -20.13
C SER A 45 2.76 -4.70 -18.73
N ILE A 46 3.31 -5.36 -17.71
CA ILE A 46 3.28 -4.90 -16.31
C ILE A 46 3.96 -3.54 -16.18
N MET A 47 5.18 -3.41 -16.69
CA MET A 47 5.95 -2.17 -16.60
C MET A 47 5.25 -1.01 -17.29
N TYR A 48 4.73 -1.24 -18.50
CA TYR A 48 4.00 -0.23 -19.25
C TYR A 48 2.73 0.21 -18.53
N ASN A 49 1.95 -0.73 -17.99
CA ASN A 49 0.74 -0.39 -17.24
C ASN A 49 1.05 0.50 -16.03
N LEU A 50 2.04 0.12 -15.22
CA LEU A 50 2.47 0.90 -14.07
C LEU A 50 2.95 2.31 -14.49
N PHE A 51 3.71 2.40 -15.58
CA PHE A 51 4.20 3.68 -16.11
C PHE A 51 3.06 4.60 -16.56
N GLN A 52 2.10 4.08 -17.34
CA GLN A 52 0.97 4.88 -17.83
C GLN A 52 0.10 5.40 -16.69
N ARG A 53 -0.18 4.57 -15.70
CA ARG A 53 -0.93 4.94 -14.50
C ARG A 53 -0.17 5.96 -13.65
N TYR A 54 1.14 5.77 -13.47
CA TYR A 54 1.99 6.71 -12.73
C TYR A 54 1.97 8.11 -13.36
N LYS A 55 2.03 8.23 -14.69
CA LYS A 55 1.91 9.51 -15.40
C LYS A 55 0.61 10.26 -15.15
N ARG A 56 -0.44 9.55 -14.71
CA ARG A 56 -1.76 10.09 -14.37
C ARG A 56 -1.99 10.25 -12.88
N ASN A 57 -0.91 10.18 -12.07
CA ASN A 57 -0.96 10.16 -10.60
C ASN A 57 -1.79 9.00 -10.01
N GLN A 58 -1.95 7.89 -10.76
CA GLN A 58 -2.59 6.67 -10.29
C GLN A 58 -1.52 5.71 -9.80
N ILE A 59 -1.11 5.87 -8.54
CA ILE A 59 0.07 5.15 -8.00
C ILE A 59 -0.20 3.71 -7.58
N TYR A 60 -1.48 3.34 -7.46
CA TYR A 60 -1.93 2.03 -7.01
C TYR A 60 -2.48 1.22 -8.18
N THR A 61 -2.16 -0.06 -8.20
CA THR A 61 -2.65 -1.01 -9.21
C THR A 61 -2.87 -2.38 -8.57
N TYR A 62 -4.01 -3.00 -8.80
CA TYR A 62 -4.25 -4.38 -8.33
C TYR A 62 -3.49 -5.40 -9.19
N ILE A 63 -3.15 -6.51 -8.57
CA ILE A 63 -2.71 -7.75 -9.21
C ILE A 63 -3.48 -8.88 -8.51
N GLY A 64 -4.75 -9.06 -8.89
CA GLY A 64 -5.69 -9.86 -8.12
C GLY A 64 -5.80 -9.34 -6.67
N SER A 65 -5.37 -10.13 -5.68
CA SER A 65 -5.39 -9.74 -4.27
C SER A 65 -4.18 -8.91 -3.80
N ILE A 66 -3.18 -8.71 -4.66
CA ILE A 66 -1.98 -7.93 -4.35
C ILE A 66 -2.18 -6.49 -4.80
N LEU A 67 -1.60 -5.53 -4.06
CA LEU A 67 -1.57 -4.12 -4.46
C LEU A 67 -0.13 -3.70 -4.80
N ALA A 68 0.10 -3.37 -6.06
CA ALA A 68 1.31 -2.69 -6.49
C ALA A 68 1.19 -1.18 -6.20
N SER A 69 2.23 -0.61 -5.61
CA SER A 69 2.31 0.81 -5.27
C SER A 69 3.62 1.39 -5.80
N VAL A 70 3.53 2.48 -6.56
CA VAL A 70 4.69 3.23 -7.06
C VAL A 70 4.80 4.53 -6.27
N ASN A 71 5.92 4.78 -5.58
CA ASN A 71 6.08 5.97 -4.76
C ASN A 71 6.03 7.25 -5.64
N PRO A 72 5.06 8.17 -5.43
CA PRO A 72 4.96 9.40 -6.22
C PRO A 72 6.04 10.44 -5.92
N TYR A 73 6.75 10.32 -4.79
CA TYR A 73 7.66 11.36 -4.25
C TYR A 73 7.03 12.75 -4.08
N GLN A 74 5.70 12.83 -4.15
CA GLN A 74 4.91 14.05 -3.98
C GLN A 74 3.54 13.71 -3.39
N PRO A 75 2.92 14.64 -2.64
CA PRO A 75 1.54 14.46 -2.20
C PRO A 75 0.58 14.48 -3.40
N ILE A 76 -0.45 13.62 -3.35
CA ILE A 76 -1.53 13.58 -4.33
C ILE A 76 -2.80 14.04 -3.62
N ALA A 77 -3.35 15.18 -4.06
CA ALA A 77 -4.52 15.78 -3.43
C ALA A 77 -5.73 14.83 -3.43
N GLY A 78 -6.45 14.75 -2.31
CA GLY A 78 -7.63 13.90 -2.17
C GLY A 78 -7.36 12.41 -1.90
N LEU A 79 -6.14 11.92 -2.12
CA LEU A 79 -5.85 10.49 -2.10
C LEU A 79 -6.03 9.84 -0.71
N TYR A 80 -5.65 10.56 0.35
CA TYR A 80 -5.70 10.05 1.73
C TYR A 80 -6.60 10.86 2.66
N GLU A 81 -7.55 11.59 2.09
CA GLU A 81 -8.49 12.43 2.84
C GLU A 81 -9.54 11.59 3.59
N PRO A 82 -10.14 12.11 4.68
CA PRO A 82 -11.17 11.41 5.44
C PRO A 82 -12.36 10.93 4.60
N ALA A 83 -12.79 11.75 3.63
CA ALA A 83 -13.87 11.38 2.71
C ALA A 83 -13.53 10.12 1.88
N THR A 84 -12.28 10.02 1.42
CA THR A 84 -11.78 8.85 0.70
C THR A 84 -11.75 7.64 1.61
N MET A 85 -11.28 7.77 2.86
CA MET A 85 -11.32 6.67 3.84
C MET A 85 -12.75 6.16 4.06
N GLU A 86 -13.72 7.06 4.24
CA GLU A 86 -15.12 6.70 4.41
C GLU A 86 -15.71 6.01 3.18
N GLN A 87 -15.35 6.45 1.98
CA GLN A 87 -15.79 5.80 0.75
C GLN A 87 -15.28 4.35 0.66
N TYR A 88 -14.01 4.11 0.97
CA TYR A 88 -13.43 2.76 0.93
C TYR A 88 -13.89 1.86 2.08
N SER A 89 -14.24 2.37 3.25
CA SER A 89 -14.72 1.53 4.36
C SER A 89 -16.04 0.82 4.04
N ARG A 90 -16.84 1.40 3.14
CA ARG A 90 -18.17 0.91 2.77
C ARG A 90 -18.20 0.02 1.52
N ARG A 91 -17.04 -0.24 0.89
CA ARG A 91 -16.95 -0.93 -0.41
C ARG A 91 -16.11 -2.19 -0.35
N HIS A 92 -16.45 -3.16 -1.19
CA HIS A 92 -15.68 -4.39 -1.34
C HIS A 92 -14.45 -4.17 -2.23
N LEU A 93 -13.43 -5.03 -2.05
CA LEU A 93 -12.27 -5.05 -2.93
C LEU A 93 -12.72 -5.23 -4.40
N GLY A 94 -12.24 -4.35 -5.28
CA GLY A 94 -12.60 -4.34 -6.70
C GLY A 94 -13.82 -3.50 -7.08
N GLU A 95 -14.64 -3.03 -6.14
CA GLU A 95 -15.76 -2.11 -6.44
C GLU A 95 -15.30 -0.67 -6.69
N LEU A 96 -14.14 -0.31 -6.14
CA LEU A 96 -13.49 0.98 -6.32
C LEU A 96 -12.11 0.79 -6.96
N PRO A 97 -11.54 1.85 -7.54
CA PRO A 97 -10.18 1.83 -8.07
C PRO A 97 -9.14 1.34 -7.04
N PRO A 98 -7.95 0.91 -7.50
CA PRO A 98 -6.90 0.42 -6.63
C PRO A 98 -6.50 1.40 -5.55
N HIS A 99 -6.52 0.94 -4.30
CA HIS A 99 -6.15 1.78 -3.17
C HIS A 99 -5.71 0.97 -1.96
N ILE A 100 -4.80 1.53 -1.17
CA ILE A 100 -4.32 0.90 0.07
C ILE A 100 -5.44 0.69 1.11
N PHE A 101 -6.43 1.59 1.12
CA PHE A 101 -7.62 1.48 1.98
C PHE A 101 -8.52 0.30 1.59
N ALA A 102 -8.55 -0.10 0.32
CA ALA A 102 -9.30 -1.29 -0.09
C ALA A 102 -8.67 -2.57 0.50
N ILE A 103 -7.34 -2.66 0.49
CA ILE A 103 -6.60 -3.78 1.10
C ILE A 103 -6.80 -3.80 2.62
N ALA A 104 -6.71 -2.64 3.27
CA ALA A 104 -6.94 -2.53 4.70
C ALA A 104 -8.38 -2.94 5.07
N ASN A 105 -9.38 -2.51 4.28
CA ASN A 105 -10.78 -2.87 4.52
C ASN A 105 -11.03 -4.36 4.31
N GLU A 106 -10.52 -4.94 3.22
CA GLU A 106 -10.68 -6.38 2.96
C GLU A 106 -10.02 -7.23 4.06
N CYS A 107 -8.82 -6.84 4.50
CA CYS A 107 -8.15 -7.46 5.64
C CYS A 107 -9.00 -7.37 6.91
N TYR A 108 -9.55 -6.20 7.22
CA TYR A 108 -10.42 -6.01 8.39
C TYR A 108 -11.66 -6.90 8.30
N ARG A 109 -12.38 -6.87 7.17
CA ARG A 109 -13.59 -7.68 6.95
C ARG A 109 -13.32 -9.18 7.00
N CYS A 110 -12.15 -9.63 6.54
CA CYS A 110 -11.78 -11.03 6.56
C CYS A 110 -11.73 -11.64 7.98
N LEU A 111 -11.50 -10.83 9.02
CA LEU A 111 -11.55 -11.29 10.42
C LEU A 111 -12.90 -11.97 10.76
N TRP A 112 -14.01 -11.41 10.27
CA TRP A 112 -15.35 -11.99 10.48
C TRP A 112 -15.76 -12.97 9.38
N LYS A 113 -15.31 -12.74 8.14
CA LYS A 113 -15.66 -13.62 7.01
C LYS A 113 -15.02 -15.01 7.12
N ARG A 114 -13.78 -15.08 7.62
CA ARG A 114 -12.97 -16.31 7.68
C ARG A 114 -12.79 -16.85 9.10
N HIS A 115 -13.06 -16.04 10.12
CA HIS A 115 -12.86 -16.39 11.54
C HIS A 115 -11.41 -16.79 11.90
N ASP A 116 -10.42 -16.24 11.18
CA ASP A 116 -8.99 -16.43 11.42
C ASP A 116 -8.22 -15.09 11.46
N ASN A 117 -6.99 -15.14 11.97
CA ASN A 117 -6.11 -13.96 12.05
C ASN A 117 -5.67 -13.52 10.64
N GLN A 118 -5.69 -12.21 10.39
CA GLN A 118 -5.28 -11.62 9.11
C GLN A 118 -3.91 -10.96 9.20
N CYS A 119 -3.23 -10.85 8.05
CA CYS A 119 -1.92 -10.22 7.95
C CYS A 119 -1.81 -9.44 6.63
N ILE A 120 -1.26 -8.22 6.72
CA ILE A 120 -0.84 -7.44 5.56
C ILE A 120 0.68 -7.43 5.53
N LEU A 121 1.26 -8.00 4.48
CA LEU A 121 2.70 -7.97 4.22
C LEU A 121 3.03 -6.80 3.28
N ILE A 122 3.89 -5.89 3.73
CA ILE A 122 4.35 -4.75 2.93
C ILE A 122 5.84 -4.95 2.59
N SER A 123 6.12 -5.27 1.34
CA SER A 123 7.48 -5.49 0.82
C SER A 123 7.88 -4.41 -0.18
N GLY A 124 9.18 -4.24 -0.37
CA GLY A 124 9.76 -3.28 -1.32
C GLY A 124 11.15 -2.83 -0.90
N GLU A 125 11.87 -2.20 -1.81
CA GLU A 125 13.21 -1.69 -1.56
C GLU A 125 13.22 -0.48 -0.60
N SER A 126 14.41 -0.03 -0.22
CA SER A 126 14.57 1.20 0.58
C SER A 126 14.01 2.39 -0.22
N GLY A 127 13.15 3.20 0.41
CA GLY A 127 12.53 4.35 -0.26
C GLY A 127 11.23 4.04 -1.01
N ALA A 128 10.79 2.77 -1.08
CA ALA A 128 9.56 2.39 -1.78
C ALA A 128 8.25 2.86 -1.11
N GLY A 129 8.29 3.47 0.08
CA GLY A 129 7.09 3.97 0.77
C GLY A 129 6.44 2.98 1.75
N LYS A 130 7.15 1.91 2.16
CA LYS A 130 6.64 0.90 3.11
C LYS A 130 6.14 1.51 4.43
N THR A 131 6.96 2.37 5.05
CA THR A 131 6.63 2.99 6.35
C THR A 131 5.39 3.86 6.27
N GLU A 132 5.27 4.69 5.23
CA GLU A 132 4.10 5.53 5.00
C GLU A 132 2.85 4.69 4.70
N SER A 133 3.00 3.60 3.95
CA SER A 133 1.92 2.64 3.70
C SER A 133 1.40 2.02 5.01
N THR A 134 2.31 1.62 5.92
CA THR A 134 1.93 1.12 7.25
C THR A 134 1.15 2.17 8.03
N LYS A 135 1.60 3.43 8.07
CA LYS A 135 0.91 4.53 8.76
C LYS A 135 -0.51 4.74 8.22
N LEU A 136 -0.67 4.70 6.89
CA LEU A 136 -1.97 4.86 6.23
C LEU A 136 -2.94 3.72 6.57
N ILE A 137 -2.46 2.48 6.57
CA ILE A 137 -3.27 1.31 6.96
C ILE A 137 -3.70 1.43 8.42
N LEU A 138 -2.77 1.76 9.33
CA LEU A 138 -3.09 1.92 10.75
C LEU A 138 -4.11 3.04 10.96
N LYS A 139 -3.92 4.20 10.32
CA LYS A 139 -4.86 5.32 10.38
C LYS A 139 -6.25 4.92 9.91
N PHE A 140 -6.34 4.18 8.81
CA PHE A 140 -7.60 3.69 8.27
C PHE A 140 -8.31 2.71 9.22
N LEU A 141 -7.58 1.73 9.76
CA LEU A 141 -8.12 0.77 10.72
C LEU A 141 -8.62 1.44 12.01
N SER A 142 -7.90 2.46 12.50
CA SER A 142 -8.34 3.26 13.65
C SER A 142 -9.68 3.95 13.38
N VAL A 143 -9.83 4.58 12.20
CA VAL A 143 -11.09 5.26 11.84
C VAL A 143 -12.26 4.28 11.79
N ILE A 144 -12.07 3.09 11.20
CA ILE A 144 -13.14 2.08 11.12
C ILE A 144 -13.47 1.50 12.50
N SER A 145 -12.45 1.22 13.32
CA SER A 145 -12.61 0.77 14.72
C SER A 145 -13.46 1.76 15.55
N GLN A 146 -13.32 3.06 15.32
CA GLN A 146 -14.14 4.06 16.01
C GLN A 146 -15.59 4.13 15.54
N GLN A 147 -15.88 3.74 14.30
CA GLN A 147 -17.25 3.72 13.76
C GLN A 147 -18.09 2.61 14.40
N SER A 148 -17.46 1.53 14.89
CA SER A 148 -18.12 0.44 15.61
C SER A 148 -18.34 0.68 17.11
N LEU A 149 -17.98 1.86 17.64
CA LEU A 149 -18.12 2.21 19.06
C LEU A 149 -19.37 3.05 19.37
N GLU A 150 -20.02 2.72 20.49
CA GLU A 150 -20.94 3.63 21.18
C GLU A 150 -20.18 4.86 21.72
N LEU A 151 -20.86 6.01 21.81
CA LEU A 151 -20.26 7.32 22.13
C LEU A 151 -19.43 7.30 23.43
N SER A 152 -19.83 6.54 24.44
CA SER A 152 -19.18 6.44 25.75
C SER A 152 -17.84 5.69 25.75
N LEU A 153 -17.56 4.90 24.71
CA LEU A 153 -16.33 4.10 24.61
C LEU A 153 -15.28 4.75 23.68
N LYS A 154 -15.67 5.75 22.89
CA LYS A 154 -14.78 6.45 21.93
C LYS A 154 -13.55 7.06 22.60
N GLU A 155 -13.68 7.60 23.80
CA GLU A 155 -12.57 8.27 24.49
C GLU A 155 -11.45 7.29 24.90
N LYS A 156 -11.79 6.10 25.42
CA LYS A 156 -10.79 5.11 25.83
C LYS A 156 -10.08 4.47 24.65
N THR A 157 -10.81 4.16 23.57
CA THR A 157 -10.24 3.49 22.39
C THR A 157 -9.40 4.44 21.55
N SER A 158 -9.79 5.73 21.47
CA SER A 158 -8.98 6.75 20.80
C SER A 158 -7.59 6.90 21.43
N CYS A 159 -7.45 6.70 22.74
CA CYS A 159 -6.16 6.72 23.44
C CYS A 159 -5.21 5.60 22.98
N VAL A 160 -5.72 4.38 22.82
CA VAL A 160 -4.93 3.21 22.36
C VAL A 160 -4.48 3.40 20.92
N GLU A 161 -5.39 3.82 20.04
CA GLU A 161 -5.09 4.06 18.63
C GLU A 161 -4.10 5.21 18.44
N ARG A 162 -4.27 6.29 19.20
CA ARG A 162 -3.37 7.43 19.20
C ARG A 162 -1.98 7.03 19.70
N ALA A 163 -1.88 6.23 20.76
CA ALA A 163 -0.61 5.71 21.25
C ALA A 163 0.12 4.85 20.20
N ILE A 164 -0.60 4.04 19.41
CA ILE A 164 0.00 3.23 18.33
C ILE A 164 0.51 4.11 17.17
N LEU A 165 -0.20 5.18 16.84
CA LEU A 165 0.24 6.13 15.80
C LEU A 165 1.42 6.98 16.29
N GLU A 166 1.34 7.49 17.53
CA GLU A 166 2.36 8.35 18.16
C GLU A 166 3.62 7.58 18.56
N SER A 167 3.59 6.25 18.64
CA SER A 167 4.81 5.44 18.84
C SER A 167 5.69 5.41 17.59
N SER A 168 5.17 5.75 16.40
CA SER A 168 5.94 5.69 15.16
C SER A 168 7.10 6.70 15.12
N PRO A 169 6.93 8.00 15.43
CA PRO A 169 8.03 8.95 15.54
C PRO A 169 9.14 8.51 16.51
N ILE A 170 8.79 7.91 17.64
CA ILE A 170 9.75 7.40 18.63
C ILE A 170 10.59 6.28 18.00
N MET A 171 9.93 5.31 17.35
CA MET A 171 10.62 4.21 16.68
C MET A 171 11.49 4.66 15.51
N GLU A 172 11.02 5.66 14.75
CA GLU A 172 11.79 6.24 13.66
C GLU A 172 13.06 6.93 14.19
N ALA A 173 12.97 7.65 15.31
CA ALA A 173 14.12 8.31 15.93
C ALA A 173 15.21 7.32 16.39
N PHE A 174 14.84 6.10 16.80
CA PHE A 174 15.80 5.08 17.24
C PHE A 174 16.25 4.10 16.15
N GLY A 175 15.44 3.86 15.12
CA GLY A 175 15.67 2.79 14.14
C GLY A 175 15.88 3.23 12.70
N ASN A 176 15.63 4.50 12.37
CA ASN A 176 15.87 5.01 11.03
C ASN A 176 17.28 5.58 10.92
N ALA A 177 17.91 5.34 9.77
CA ALA A 177 19.20 5.90 9.43
C ALA A 177 19.15 6.56 8.05
N LYS A 178 19.98 7.59 7.87
CA LYS A 178 20.25 8.15 6.56
C LYS A 178 21.04 7.12 5.74
N THR A 179 20.55 6.80 4.55
CA THR A 179 21.24 5.99 3.53
C THR A 179 21.44 6.83 2.28
N VAL A 180 22.30 6.36 1.36
CA VAL A 180 22.59 7.06 0.08
C VAL A 180 21.32 7.34 -0.73
N TYR A 181 20.31 6.47 -0.64
CA TYR A 181 19.07 6.53 -1.46
C TYR A 181 17.82 6.98 -0.69
N ASN A 182 17.89 7.07 0.64
CA ASN A 182 16.75 7.46 1.48
C ASN A 182 17.25 8.07 2.80
N ASN A 183 16.85 9.30 3.07
CA ASN A 183 17.24 10.05 4.28
C ASN A 183 16.59 9.51 5.57
N ASN A 184 15.53 8.72 5.47
CA ASN A 184 14.81 8.12 6.59
C ASN A 184 14.56 6.62 6.34
N SER A 185 15.64 5.85 6.17
CA SER A 185 15.55 4.41 5.87
C SER A 185 15.44 3.61 7.17
N SER A 186 14.30 2.92 7.37
CA SER A 186 14.16 1.94 8.45
C SER A 186 15.08 0.75 8.19
N ARG A 187 15.99 0.48 9.13
CA ARG A 187 16.98 -0.60 9.04
C ARG A 187 16.55 -1.89 9.72
N PHE A 188 15.27 -1.98 10.10
CA PHE A 188 14.65 -3.07 10.84
C PHE A 188 13.35 -3.51 10.13
N GLY A 189 13.02 -4.79 10.24
CA GLY A 189 11.67 -5.28 9.95
C GLY A 189 10.74 -4.92 11.09
N LYS A 190 9.54 -4.40 10.80
CA LYS A 190 8.57 -4.00 11.82
C LYS A 190 7.31 -4.86 11.67
N PHE A 191 6.92 -5.53 12.75
CA PHE A 191 5.66 -6.25 12.85
C PHE A 191 4.74 -5.51 13.81
N VAL A 192 3.56 -5.10 13.33
CA VAL A 192 2.55 -4.45 14.15
C VAL A 192 1.37 -5.40 14.28
N GLN A 193 1.15 -5.91 15.49
CA GLN A 193 0.00 -6.73 15.83
C GLN A 193 -1.07 -5.84 16.44
N LEU A 194 -2.29 -5.92 15.91
CA LEU A 194 -3.48 -5.29 16.48
C LEU A 194 -4.44 -6.37 16.96
N ASN A 195 -4.98 -6.20 18.17
CA ASN A 195 -6.02 -7.06 18.71
C ASN A 195 -7.36 -6.39 18.51
N ILE A 196 -8.20 -6.98 17.65
CA ILE A 196 -9.53 -6.47 17.31
C ILE A 196 -10.57 -7.37 17.95
N CYS A 197 -11.54 -6.79 18.67
CA CYS A 197 -12.60 -7.56 19.30
C CYS A 197 -13.71 -7.92 18.31
N GLN A 198 -14.59 -8.86 18.71
CA GLN A 198 -15.71 -9.30 17.88
C GLN A 198 -16.67 -8.16 17.47
N LYS A 199 -16.71 -7.06 18.22
CA LYS A 199 -17.51 -5.87 17.90
C LYS A 199 -16.86 -4.94 16.85
N GLY A 200 -15.60 -5.14 16.50
CA GLY A 200 -14.86 -4.32 15.53
C GLY A 200 -13.78 -3.42 16.12
N ASN A 201 -13.72 -3.31 17.43
CA ASN A 201 -12.91 -2.28 18.07
C ASN A 201 -11.49 -2.78 18.33
N ILE A 202 -10.50 -1.92 18.14
CA ILE A 202 -9.11 -2.17 18.54
C ILE A 202 -9.03 -2.14 20.07
N GLN A 203 -8.68 -3.26 20.69
CA GLN A 203 -8.49 -3.36 22.14
C GLN A 203 -7.06 -3.05 22.58
N GLY A 204 -6.10 -3.15 21.66
CA GLY A 204 -4.69 -3.01 21.95
C GLY A 204 -3.84 -3.44 20.77
N GLY A 205 -2.53 -3.31 20.93
CA GLY A 205 -1.58 -3.79 19.95
C GLY A 205 -0.20 -3.96 20.54
N ARG A 206 0.65 -4.68 19.82
CA ARG A 206 2.06 -4.84 20.12
C ARG A 206 2.85 -4.54 18.86
N ILE A 207 3.98 -3.87 19.03
CA ILE A 207 4.95 -3.69 17.97
C ILE A 207 6.18 -4.54 18.30
N VAL A 208 6.65 -5.33 17.34
CA VAL A 208 7.84 -6.15 17.45
C VAL A 208 8.80 -5.78 16.32
N ASP A 209 10.04 -5.43 16.70
CA ASP A 209 11.10 -5.13 15.76
C ASP A 209 11.96 -6.38 15.53
N TYR A 210 12.23 -6.67 14.27
CA TYR A 210 13.03 -7.79 13.81
C TYR A 210 14.29 -7.29 13.09
N LEU A 211 15.41 -7.97 13.34
CA LEU A 211 16.69 -7.78 12.63
C LEU A 211 17.25 -6.35 12.73
N LEU A 212 17.68 -5.94 13.93
CA LEU A 212 18.61 -4.82 14.06
C LEU A 212 19.89 -5.18 13.30
N LYS A 213 20.16 -4.48 12.19
CA LYS A 213 21.53 -4.44 11.64
C LYS A 213 22.39 -3.68 12.67
N LYS A 214 23.12 -4.44 13.50
CA LYS A 214 24.23 -3.93 14.32
C LYS A 214 25.31 -3.34 13.44
#